data_AF-A0A7C0VX84-F1
#
_entry.id   AF-A0A7C0VX84-F1
#
_cell.length_a   1.000
_cell.length_b   1.000
_cell.length_c   1.000
_cell.angle_alpha   90.00
_cell.angle_beta   90.00
_cell.angle_gamma   90.00
#
_symmetry.space_group_name_H-M   'P 1'
#
loop_
_entity.id
_entity.type
_entity.pdbx_description
1 polymer ?
#
loop_
_entity_poly.entity_id
_entity_poly.type
_entity_poly.pdbx_seq_one_letter_code
_entity_poly.pdbx_strand_id
1 'polypeptide(L)'
;MDANTFFRALGDGTRLRCLLLLAAAGELCVCELTCALAVTQPKVSRHLALLREAGVVRDRRAGLWVHYRIREDLPEWAQQVLQITLAGVTRREPFARDRARLARMPNRPGAPRCA
;
A
#
# COMPACT_ATOMS: atom_id res chain seq x y z
N MET A 1 8.21 -16.93 -3.76
CA MET A 1 7.50 -16.52 -2.53
C MET A 1 6.59 -17.66 -2.11
N ASP A 2 6.61 -18.02 -0.83
CA ASP A 2 5.74 -19.04 -0.26
C ASP A 2 4.31 -18.49 -0.01
N ALA A 3 3.29 -19.33 -0.20
CA ALA A 3 1.88 -18.94 -0.10
C ALA A 3 1.48 -18.56 1.33
N ASN A 4 1.92 -19.31 2.33
CA ASN A 4 1.60 -19.02 3.74
C ASN A 4 2.20 -17.68 4.16
N THR A 5 3.44 -17.40 3.76
CA THR A 5 4.10 -16.11 3.99
C THR A 5 3.31 -14.95 3.38
N PHE A 6 2.84 -15.11 2.13
CA PHE A 6 2.02 -14.10 1.45
C PHE A 6 0.69 -13.85 2.18
N PHE A 7 -0.08 -14.90 2.48
CA PHE A 7 -1.37 -14.74 3.14
C PHE A 7 -1.24 -14.18 4.57
N ARG A 8 -0.19 -14.55 5.31
CA ARG A 8 0.12 -13.93 6.62
C ARG A 8 0.43 -12.44 6.48
N ALA A 9 1.13 -12.02 5.42
CA ALA A 9 1.36 -10.62 5.13
C ALA A 9 0.05 -9.86 4.86
N LEU A 10 -0.89 -10.48 4.14
CA LEU A 10 -2.21 -9.91 3.82
C LEU A 10 -3.20 -9.97 4.99
N GLY A 11 -3.01 -10.86 5.97
CA GLY A 11 -3.99 -11.16 7.03
C GLY A 11 -4.21 -10.06 8.08
N ASP A 12 -3.58 -8.89 7.96
CA ASP A 12 -3.84 -7.72 8.81
C ASP A 12 -4.60 -6.66 8.02
N GLY A 13 -5.68 -6.12 8.60
CA GLY A 13 -6.54 -5.16 7.92
C GLY A 13 -5.83 -3.88 7.49
N THR A 14 -4.82 -3.40 8.24
CA THR A 14 -4.05 -2.21 7.85
C THR A 14 -3.08 -2.54 6.73
N ARG A 15 -2.38 -3.69 6.79
CA ARG A 15 -1.49 -4.16 5.72
C ARG A 15 -2.25 -4.36 4.41
N LEU A 16 -3.42 -4.99 4.46
CA LEU A 16 -4.26 -5.19 3.28
C LEU A 16 -4.68 -3.84 2.67
N ARG A 17 -5.11 -2.88 3.50
CA ARG A 17 -5.45 -1.53 3.03
C ARG A 17 -4.25 -0.80 2.41
N CYS A 18 -3.06 -0.90 2.99
CA CYS A 18 -1.83 -0.39 2.36
C CYS A 18 -1.59 -1.03 0.98
N LEU A 19 -1.65 -2.36 0.88
CA LEU A 19 -1.40 -3.07 -0.37
C LEU A 19 -2.39 -2.71 -1.47
N LEU A 20 -3.69 -2.61 -1.17
CA LEU A 20 -4.68 -2.27 -2.18
C LEU A 20 -4.59 -0.81 -2.64
N LEU A 21 -4.20 0.11 -1.75
CA LEU A 21 -3.89 1.49 -2.15
C LEU A 21 -2.66 1.55 -3.05
N LEU A 22 -1.61 0.80 -2.73
CA LEU A 22 -0.41 0.68 -3.57
C LEU A 22 -0.74 0.04 -4.93
N ALA A 23 -1.56 -1.00 -4.96
CA ALA A 23 -2.02 -1.64 -6.20
C ALA A 23 -2.80 -0.66 -7.09
N ALA A 24 -3.63 0.19 -6.49
CA ALA A 24 -4.45 1.15 -7.21
C ALA A 24 -3.66 2.39 -7.67
N ALA A 25 -2.65 2.84 -6.92
CA ALA A 25 -1.91 4.07 -7.18
C ALA A 25 -0.52 3.84 -7.80
N GLY A 26 -0.03 2.60 -7.83
CA GLY A 26 1.31 2.22 -8.30
C GLY A 26 2.40 2.43 -7.24
N GLU A 27 2.59 3.65 -6.77
CA GLU A 27 3.59 4.02 -5.77
C GLU A 27 3.02 5.07 -4.80
N LEU A 28 3.27 4.91 -3.50
CA LEU A 28 2.85 5.86 -2.46
C LEU A 28 3.93 6.03 -1.39
N CYS A 29 4.03 7.22 -0.80
CA CYS A 29 4.88 7.42 0.38
C CYS A 29 4.14 7.10 1.69
N VAL A 30 4.87 7.10 2.80
CA VAL A 30 4.30 6.85 4.13
C VAL A 30 3.28 7.92 4.53
N CYS A 31 3.50 9.19 4.17
CA CYS A 31 2.58 10.30 4.48
C CYS A 31 1.24 10.14 3.74
N GLU A 32 1.28 9.73 2.46
CA GLU A 32 0.07 9.44 1.68
C GLU A 32 -0.74 8.31 2.28
N LEU A 33 -0.08 7.22 2.67
CA LEU A 33 -0.74 6.08 3.31
C LEU A 33 -1.31 6.45 4.69
N THR A 34 -0.59 7.26 5.47
CA THR A 34 -1.05 7.81 6.76
C THR A 34 -2.33 8.62 6.58
N CYS A 35 -2.34 9.52 5.60
CA CYS A 35 -3.50 10.35 5.26
C CYS A 35 -4.70 9.49 4.80
N ALA A 36 -4.46 8.60 3.85
CA ALA A 36 -5.50 7.74 3.27
C ALA A 36 -6.17 6.88 4.35
N LEU A 37 -5.37 6.22 5.19
CA LEU A 37 -5.85 5.24 6.16
C LEU A 37 -6.43 5.88 7.43
N ALA A 38 -6.13 7.16 7.67
CA ALA A 38 -6.31 7.83 8.96
C ALA A 38 -5.71 7.03 10.13
N VAL A 39 -4.47 6.57 9.93
CA VAL A 39 -3.69 5.80 10.90
C VAL A 39 -2.38 6.53 11.13
N THR A 40 -1.82 6.45 12.35
CA THR A 40 -0.55 7.13 12.67
C THR A 40 0.61 6.63 11.81
N GLN A 41 1.52 7.55 11.47
CA GLN A 41 2.70 7.25 10.66
C GLN A 41 3.58 6.12 11.23
N PRO A 42 3.87 6.04 12.54
CA PRO A 42 4.64 4.92 13.10
C PRO A 42 3.98 3.55 12.85
N LYS A 43 2.64 3.48 12.94
CA LYS A 43 1.90 2.25 12.68
C LYS A 43 1.95 1.87 11.20
N VAL A 44 1.73 2.82 10.29
CA VAL A 44 1.86 2.59 8.84
C VAL A 44 3.27 2.12 8.48
N SER A 45 4.31 2.80 9.00
CA SER A 45 5.71 2.44 8.76
C SER A 45 6.02 1.02 9.23
N ARG A 46 5.52 0.61 10.40
CA ARG A 46 5.68 -0.77 10.90
C ARG A 46 5.02 -1.79 9.97
N HIS A 47 3.82 -1.52 9.49
CA HIS A 47 3.12 -2.40 8.56
C HIS A 47 3.85 -2.52 7.21
N LEU A 48 4.41 -1.41 6.70
CA LEU A 48 5.22 -1.41 5.48
C LEU A 48 6.53 -2.17 5.64
N ALA A 49 7.19 -2.06 6.79
CA ALA A 49 8.39 -2.85 7.10
C ALA A 49 8.08 -4.36 7.06
N LEU A 50 6.98 -4.79 7.68
CA LEU A 50 6.55 -6.20 7.65
C LEU A 50 6.20 -6.68 6.24
N LEU A 51 5.56 -5.84 5.42
CA LEU A 51 5.28 -6.17 4.01
C LEU A 51 6.55 -6.30 3.18
N ARG A 52 7.57 -5.48 3.47
CA ARG A 52 8.88 -5.55 2.83
C ARG A 52 9.65 -6.78 3.25
N GLU A 53 9.65 -7.11 4.54
CA GLU A 53 10.25 -8.33 5.09
C GLU A 53 9.60 -9.59 4.49
N ALA A 54 8.28 -9.57 4.30
CA ALA A 54 7.56 -10.62 3.60
C ALA A 54 7.83 -10.64 2.08
N GLY A 55 8.55 -9.65 1.55
CA GLY A 55 8.90 -9.56 0.14
C GLY A 55 7.74 -9.21 -0.79
N VAL A 56 6.67 -8.57 -0.30
CA VAL A 56 5.49 -8.18 -1.10
C VAL A 56 5.66 -6.80 -1.72
N VAL A 57 6.31 -5.89 -1.01
CA VAL A 57 6.57 -4.52 -1.45
C VAL A 57 8.07 -4.26 -1.49
N ARG A 58 8.46 -3.23 -2.24
CA ARG A 58 9.81 -2.66 -2.24
C ARG A 58 9.74 -1.17 -1.98
N ASP A 59 10.79 -0.65 -1.36
CA ASP A 59 10.94 0.79 -1.12
C ASP A 59 11.97 1.45 -2.03
N ARG A 60 11.79 2.75 -2.25
CA ARG A 60 12.70 3.62 -2.99
C ARG A 60 12.80 4.95 -2.27
N ARG A 61 14.03 5.39 -1.98
CA ARG A 61 14.27 6.72 -1.41
C ARG A 61 14.22 7.78 -2.51
N ALA A 62 13.47 8.85 -2.27
CA ALA A 62 13.40 10.03 -3.11
C ALA A 62 13.55 11.27 -2.20
N GLY A 63 14.77 11.81 -2.11
CA GLY A 63 15.07 12.88 -1.15
C GLY A 63 14.86 12.44 0.30
N LEU A 64 14.01 13.17 1.04
CA LEU A 64 13.67 12.86 2.43
C LEU A 64 12.58 11.79 2.57
N TRP A 65 11.94 11.39 1.46
CA TRP A 65 10.79 10.50 1.49
C TRP A 65 11.16 9.08 1.05
N VAL A 66 10.45 8.12 1.64
CA VAL A 66 10.50 6.70 1.25
C VAL A 66 9.17 6.37 0.59
N HIS A 67 9.26 5.99 -0.67
CA HIS A 67 8.13 5.54 -1.47
C HIS A 67 8.09 4.01 -1.50
N TYR A 68 6.89 3.46 -1.50
CA TYR A 68 6.64 2.03 -1.55
C TYR A 68 5.85 1.71 -2.80
N ARG A 69 6.14 0.55 -3.39
CA ARG A 69 5.36 -0.05 -4.48
C ARG A 69 5.32 -1.56 -4.33
N ILE A 70 4.32 -2.19 -4.91
CA ILE A 70 4.26 -3.65 -4.99
C ILE A 70 5.44 -4.13 -5.84
N ARG A 71 6.02 -5.27 -5.47
CA ARG A 71 7.07 -5.89 -6.27
C ARG A 71 6.52 -6.40 -7.60
N GLU A 72 7.20 -6.04 -8.69
CA GLU A 72 6.82 -6.46 -10.05
C GLU A 72 7.16 -7.93 -10.32
N ASP A 73 8.07 -8.51 -9.53
CA ASP A 73 8.56 -9.88 -9.64
C ASP A 73 7.85 -10.84 -8.67
N LEU A 74 6.65 -10.49 -8.20
CA LEU A 74 5.79 -11.42 -7.47
C LEU A 74 5.36 -12.57 -8.39
N PRO A 75 5.19 -13.80 -7.86
CA PRO A 75 4.59 -14.88 -8.63
C PRO A 75 3.23 -14.49 -9.21
N GLU A 76 2.90 -14.99 -10.40
CA GLU A 76 1.67 -14.64 -11.12
C GLU A 76 0.41 -14.83 -10.26
N TRP A 77 0.31 -15.96 -9.55
CA TRP A 77 -0.82 -16.24 -8.66
C TRP A 77 -1.01 -15.17 -7.59
N ALA A 78 0.07 -14.60 -7.05
CA ALA A 78 0.01 -13.59 -6.00
C ALA A 78 -0.45 -12.25 -6.57
N GLN A 79 0.00 -11.91 -7.79
CA GLN A 79 -0.47 -10.74 -8.52
C GLN A 79 -1.97 -10.85 -8.82
N GLN A 80 -2.42 -12.02 -9.30
CA GLN A 80 -3.84 -12.29 -9.56
C GLN A 80 -4.69 -12.14 -8.30
N VAL A 81 -4.24 -12.68 -7.16
CA VAL A 81 -4.95 -12.51 -5.88
C VAL A 81 -5.11 -11.04 -5.52
N LEU A 82 -4.06 -10.22 -5.66
CA LEU A 82 -4.15 -8.78 -5.39
C LEU A 82 -5.11 -8.07 -6.35
N GLN A 83 -5.08 -8.40 -7.65
CA GLN A 83 -5.95 -7.81 -8.66
C GLN A 83 -7.42 -8.17 -8.46
N ILE A 84 -7.72 -9.44 -8.23
CA ILE A 84 -9.09 -9.92 -7.94
C ILE A 84 -9.62 -9.26 -6.67
N THR A 85 -8.79 -9.20 -5.62
CA THR A 85 -9.17 -8.56 -4.35
C THR A 85 -9.44 -7.08 -4.57
N LEU A 86 -8.55 -6.35 -5.25
CA LEU A 86 -8.73 -4.93 -5.57
C LEU A 86 -10.04 -4.69 -6.33
N ALA A 87 -10.29 -5.45 -7.40
CA ALA A 87 -11.50 -5.34 -8.18
C ALA A 87 -12.77 -5.58 -7.34
N GLY A 88 -12.74 -6.57 -6.45
CA GLY A 88 -13.88 -6.94 -5.60
C GLY A 88 -14.20 -5.93 -4.48
N VAL A 89 -13.20 -5.19 -3.99
CA VAL A 89 -13.35 -4.33 -2.80
C VAL A 89 -13.17 -2.83 -3.07
N THR A 90 -12.78 -2.41 -4.27
CA THR A 90 -12.48 -0.99 -4.59
C THR A 90 -13.61 0.00 -4.29
N ARG A 91 -14.87 -0.48 -4.30
CA ARG A 91 -16.09 0.31 -3.97
C ARG A 91 -16.67 -0.01 -2.58
N ARG A 92 -16.01 -0.87 -1.81
CA ARG A 92 -16.47 -1.29 -0.47
C ARG A 92 -15.74 -0.51 0.60
N GLU A 93 -16.40 -0.28 1.74
CA GLU A 93 -15.74 0.25 2.93
C GLU A 93 -14.77 -0.80 3.51
N PRO A 94 -13.64 -0.38 4.12
CA PRO A 94 -13.16 1.00 4.25
C PRO A 94 -12.40 1.51 3.02
N PHE A 95 -12.14 0.67 2.01
CA PHE A 95 -11.27 1.00 0.88
C PHE A 95 -11.77 2.17 0.03
N ALA A 96 -13.08 2.28 -0.19
CA ALA A 96 -13.68 3.40 -0.89
C ALA A 96 -13.37 4.74 -0.18
N ARG A 97 -13.54 4.79 1.14
CA ARG A 97 -13.17 5.94 1.98
C ARG A 97 -11.68 6.24 1.94
N ASP A 98 -10.82 5.22 2.00
CA ASP A 98 -9.37 5.42 1.96
C ASP A 98 -8.92 6.03 0.64
N ARG A 99 -9.47 5.55 -0.48
CA ARG A 99 -9.24 6.13 -1.81
C ARG A 99 -9.75 7.57 -1.91
N ALA A 100 -10.92 7.86 -1.34
CA ALA A 100 -11.47 9.21 -1.31
C ALA A 100 -10.61 10.18 -0.50
N ARG A 101 -10.10 9.75 0.66
CA ARG A 101 -9.16 10.53 1.48
C ARG A 101 -7.85 10.78 0.75
N LEU A 102 -7.29 9.74 0.13
CA LEU A 102 -6.08 9.87 -0.67
C LEU A 102 -6.27 10.86 -1.83
N ALA A 103 -7.38 10.77 -2.55
CA ALA A 103 -7.69 11.69 -3.65
C ALA A 103 -7.86 13.15 -3.20
N ARG A 104 -8.31 13.37 -1.96
CA ARG A 104 -8.52 14.70 -1.36
C ARG A 104 -7.31 15.20 -0.54
N MET A 105 -6.22 14.44 -0.47
CA MET A 105 -5.07 14.82 0.32
C MET A 105 -4.51 16.16 -0.20
N PRO A 106 -4.46 17.21 0.64
CA PRO A 106 -3.90 18.49 0.25
C PRO A 106 -2.41 18.31 -0.07
N ASN A 107 -1.92 18.98 -1.11
CA ASN A 107 -0.55 18.86 -1.58
C ASN A 107 -0.13 17.41 -1.89
N ARG A 108 -1.09 16.51 -2.21
CA ARG A 108 -0.76 15.16 -2.68
C ARG A 108 0.12 15.30 -3.91
N PRO A 109 1.37 14.88 -3.86
CA PRO A 109 2.27 15.24 -4.93
C PRO A 109 2.05 14.28 -6.10
N GLY A 110 1.73 14.83 -7.26
CA GLY A 110 2.00 14.21 -8.56
C GLY A 110 3.46 14.43 -9.01
N ALA A 111 4.30 14.95 -8.11
CA ALA A 111 5.70 15.30 -8.32
C ALA A 111 6.57 14.53 -7.29
N PRO A 112 7.89 14.36 -7.48
CA PRO A 112 8.73 13.48 -6.65
C PRO A 112 8.97 13.92 -5.19
N ARG A 113 8.12 14.80 -4.61
CA ARG A 113 8.30 15.38 -3.27
C ARG A 113 6.94 15.68 -2.64
N CYS A 114 6.63 15.09 -1.48
CA CYS A 114 5.50 15.55 -0.64
C CYS A 114 5.94 16.82 0.08
N ALA A 115 5.32 17.96 -0.22
CA ALA A 115 5.55 19.20 0.54
C ALA A 115 4.91 19.10 1.93
#